data_AF-X1RHG7-F1
#
_entry.id   AF-X1RHG7-F1
#
_cell.length_a   1.000
_cell.length_b   1.000
_cell.length_c   1.000
_cell.angle_alpha   90.00
_cell.angle_beta   90.00
_cell.angle_gamma   90.00
#
_symmetry.space_group_name_H-M   'P 1'
#
loop_
_entity.id
_entity.type
_entity.pdbx_description
1 polymer ?
#
loop_
_entity_poly.entity_id
_entity_poly.type
_entity_poly.pdbx_seq_one_letter_code
_entity_poly.pdbx_strand_id
1 'polypeptide(L)' 'MVQFDELSGIGISLASPDQIRSWSHGEVTKAETINYRTLKPERDGLFCERIFGP' A
#
# COMPACT_ATOMS: atom_id res chain seq x y z
N MET A 1 -23.56 -5.08 -6.17
CA MET A 1 -23.51 -5.40 -7.62
C MET A 1 -22.18 -4.86 -8.10
N VAL A 2 -21.18 -5.72 -8.30
CA VAL A 2 -19.86 -5.27 -8.75
C VAL A 2 -19.98 -5.00 -10.25
N GLN A 3 -19.83 -3.75 -10.63
CA GLN A 3 -19.87 -3.32 -12.02
C GLN A 3 -18.48 -3.52 -12.62
N PHE A 4 -18.40 -4.38 -13.62
CA PHE A 4 -17.20 -4.55 -14.43
C PHE A 4 -17.46 -3.81 -15.73
N ASP A 5 -16.86 -2.64 -15.87
CA ASP A 5 -16.91 -1.89 -17.12
C ASP A 5 -16.04 -2.60 -18.18
N GLU A 6 -16.53 -2.66 -19.43
CA GLU A 6 -15.73 -3.13 -20.56
C GLU A 6 -14.57 -2.16 -20.80
N LEU A 7 -13.37 -2.54 -20.38
CA LEU A 7 -12.15 -1.76 -20.57
C LEU A 7 -11.80 -1.70 -22.06
N SER A 8 -11.89 -0.51 -22.66
CA SER A 8 -11.56 -0.28 -24.08
C SER A 8 -10.06 -0.18 -24.36
N GLY A 9 -9.21 -0.09 -23.33
CA GLY A 9 -7.76 0.01 -23.46
C GLY A 9 -7.05 0.27 -22.14
N ILE A 10 -5.72 0.08 -22.12
CA ILE A 10 -4.86 0.30 -20.95
C ILE A 10 -3.82 1.37 -21.30
N GLY A 11 -3.68 2.39 -20.44
CA GLY A 11 -2.70 3.46 -20.58
C GLY A 11 -1.50 3.28 -19.65
N ILE A 12 -0.33 3.75 -20.09
CA ILE A 12 0.89 3.82 -19.27
C ILE A 12 1.47 5.23 -19.35
N SER A 13 1.85 5.79 -18.20
CA SER A 13 2.45 7.12 -18.09
C SER A 13 3.34 7.23 -16.85
N LEU A 14 4.17 8.26 -16.77
CA LEU A 14 4.98 8.54 -15.59
C LEU A 14 4.11 9.07 -14.45
N ALA A 15 4.25 8.49 -13.27
CA ALA A 15 3.58 8.96 -12.07
C ALA A 15 4.37 10.10 -11.40
N SER A 16 3.68 11.19 -11.04
CA SER A 16 4.27 12.28 -10.27
C SER A 16 4.42 11.91 -8.78
N PRO A 17 5.27 12.61 -8.00
CA PRO A 17 5.36 12.41 -6.55
C PRO A 17 4.02 12.53 -5.82
N ASP A 18 3.18 13.49 -6.24
CA ASP A 18 1.86 13.70 -5.62
C ASP A 18 0.88 12.56 -5.95
N GLN A 19 0.96 12.03 -7.17
CA GLN A 19 0.19 10.86 -7.58
C GLN A 19 0.59 9.62 -6.78
N ILE A 20 1.89 9.38 -6.57
CA ILE A 20 2.39 8.28 -5.73
C ILE A 20 1.88 8.42 -4.29
N ARG A 21 1.91 9.64 -3.73
CA ARG A 21 1.38 9.91 -2.39
C ARG A 21 -0.13 9.68 -2.31
N SER A 22 -0.87 10.01 -3.36
CA SER A 22 -2.33 9.81 -3.41
C SER A 22 -2.73 8.34 -3.40
N TRP A 23 -1.87 7.45 -3.91
CA TRP A 23 -2.07 6.00 -3.86
C TRP A 23 -1.70 5.39 -2.50
N SER A 24 -0.82 6.07 -1.77
CA SER A 24 -0.33 5.59 -0.48
C SER A 24 -1.37 5.81 0.62
N HIS A 25 -1.45 4.84 1.52
CA HIS A 25 -2.28 4.89 2.73
C HIS A 25 -1.44 5.22 3.97
N GLY A 26 -0.13 5.43 3.80
CA GLY A 26 0.80 5.79 4.88
C GLY A 26 2.26 5.58 4.47
N GLU A 27 3.17 6.26 5.17
CA GLU A 27 4.61 6.15 4.92
C GLU A 27 5.22 5.04 5.77
N VAL A 28 6.02 4.17 5.14
CA VAL A 28 6.84 3.17 5.82
C VAL A 28 8.18 3.82 6.18
N THR A 29 8.41 4.02 7.47
CA THR A 29 9.64 4.68 7.98
C THR A 29 10.68 3.69 8.49
N LYS A 30 10.29 2.41 8.64
CA LYS A 30 11.06 1.35 9.27
C LYS A 30 11.22 0.15 8.33
N ALA A 31 12.40 -0.46 8.36
CA ALA A 31 12.69 -1.64 7.53
C ALA A 31 12.21 -2.95 8.16
N GLU A 32 11.81 -2.91 9.43
CA GLU A 32 11.32 -4.04 10.18
C GLU A 32 10.02 -4.59 9.59
N THR A 33 9.85 -5.91 9.70
CA THR A 33 8.74 -6.65 9.11
C THR A 33 7.72 -7.05 10.19
N ILE A 34 7.96 -8.21 10.82
CA ILE A 34 7.13 -8.79 11.85
C ILE A 34 7.99 -9.10 13.07
N ASN A 35 7.40 -8.99 14.24
CA ASN A 35 8.04 -9.37 15.47
C ASN A 35 8.22 -10.89 15.53
N TYR A 36 9.45 -11.38 15.72
CA TYR A 36 9.72 -12.82 15.71
C TYR A 36 9.03 -13.60 16.85
N ARG A 37 8.68 -12.96 17.96
CA ARG A 37 8.02 -13.64 19.11
C ARG A 37 6.52 -13.60 19.01
N THR A 38 5.96 -12.43 18.73
CA THR A 38 4.51 -12.23 18.75
C THR A 38 3.85 -12.44 17.39
N LEU A 39 4.66 -12.54 16.33
CA LEU A 39 4.22 -12.60 14.93
C LEU A 39 3.37 -11.39 14.50
N LYS A 40 3.35 -10.33 15.30
CA LYS A 40 2.64 -9.10 14.99
C LYS A 40 3.48 -8.21 14.08
N PRO A 41 2.86 -7.53 13.11
CA PRO A 41 3.57 -6.55 12.29
C PRO A 41 4.14 -5.42 13.13
N GLU A 42 5.34 -4.98 12.77
CA GLU A 42 5.99 -3.85 13.42
C GLU A 42 5.34 -2.53 12.98
N ARG A 43 5.13 -1.62 13.94
CA ARG A 43 4.49 -0.33 13.66
C ARG A 43 5.39 0.54 12.78
N ASP A 44 4.80 1.07 11.71
CA ASP A 44 5.46 1.85 10.65
C ASP A 44 6.49 1.05 9.84
N GLY A 45 6.49 -0.28 9.99
CA GLY A 45 7.28 -1.24 9.22
C GLY A 45 6.59 -1.68 7.93
N LEU A 46 7.25 -2.60 7.22
CA LEU A 46 6.83 -3.06 5.88
C LEU A 46 5.46 -3.75 5.85
N PHE A 47 4.97 -4.24 6.98
CA PHE A 47 3.68 -4.92 7.11
C PHE A 47 2.71 -4.19 8.04
N CYS A 48 2.92 -2.90 8.30
CA CYS A 48 2.12 -2.17 9.28
C CYS A 48 0.62 -2.15 8.93
N GLU A 49 -0.21 -2.69 9.82
CA GLU A 49 -1.68 -2.75 9.66
C GLU A 49 -2.33 -1.38 9.51
N ARG A 50 -1.71 -0.31 10.04
CA ARG A 50 -2.18 1.07 9.88
C ARG A 50 -2.06 1.57 8.44
N ILE A 51 -1.05 1.09 7.71
CA ILE A 51 -0.77 1.48 6.33
C ILE A 51 -1.55 0.58 5.38
N PHE A 52 -1.54 -0.74 5.61
CA PHE A 52 -2.05 -1.71 4.64
C PHE A 52 -3.42 -2.31 4.99
N GLY A 53 -3.93 -2.07 6.21
CA GLY A 53 -5.14 -2.70 6.73
C GLY A 53 -4.86 -3.94 7.59
N PRO A 54 -5.89 -4.45 8.31
CA PRO A 54 -5.80 -5.70 9.06
C PRO A 54 -5.66 -6.93 8.16
#